data_AF-A0A535Z4J1-F1
#
_entry.id   AF-A0A535Z4J1-F1
#
_cell.length_a   1.000
_cell.length_b   1.000
_cell.length_c   1.000
_cell.angle_alpha   90.00
_cell.angle_beta   90.00
_cell.angle_gamma   90.00
#
_symmetry.space_group_name_H-M   'P 1'
#
loop_
_entity.id
_entity.type
_entity.pdbx_description
1 polymer ?
#
loop_
_entity_poly.entity_id
_entity_poly.type
_entity_poly.pdbx_seq_one_letter_code
_entity_poly.pdbx_strand_id
1 'polypeptide(L)'
;MAKDKVTITLDRNKANDARSLVGASSTSEVIDIALERLIRAERKSLDVAAYRRLPPTKQEDDLALLGDAQALADETDWESLYADVEG
;
A
#
# COMPACT_ATOMS: atom_id res chain seq x y z
N MET A 1 0.01 20.01 10.37
CA MET A 1 1.43 20.40 10.54
C MET A 1 1.79 21.35 9.42
N ALA A 2 2.49 22.44 9.70
CA ALA A 2 2.91 23.38 8.66
C ALA A 2 3.92 22.67 7.73
N LYS A 3 3.67 22.69 6.42
CA LYS A 3 4.64 22.20 5.44
C LYS A 3 5.76 23.24 5.31
N ASP A 4 7.00 22.81 5.52
CA ASP A 4 8.15 23.68 5.26
C ASP A 4 8.28 23.95 3.76
N LYS A 5 8.42 25.22 3.40
CA LYS A 5 8.55 25.61 1.99
C LYS A 5 9.99 25.39 1.52
N VAL A 6 10.16 24.48 0.57
CA VAL A 6 11.43 24.26 -0.13
C VAL A 6 11.34 24.85 -1.54
N THR A 7 12.40 25.53 -1.98
CA THR A 7 12.50 26.03 -3.36
C THR A 7 13.55 25.21 -4.11
N ILE A 8 13.17 24.66 -5.26
CA ILE A 8 14.06 23.88 -6.13
C ILE A 8 14.04 24.46 -7.54
N THR A 9 15.13 24.26 -8.28
CA THR A 9 15.17 24.55 -9.71
C THR A 9 14.62 23.34 -10.48
N LEU A 10 13.70 23.58 -11.41
CA LEU A 10 13.06 22.54 -12.20
C LEU A 10 12.94 23.00 -13.65
N ASP A 11 13.09 22.07 -14.60
CA ASP A 11 12.77 22.31 -15.99
C ASP A 11 11.27 22.62 -16.14
N ARG A 12 10.97 23.82 -16.67
CA ARG A 12 9.59 24.31 -16.82
C ARG A 12 8.77 23.47 -17.80
N ASN A 13 9.37 23.01 -18.90
CA ASN A 13 8.65 22.21 -19.90
C ASN A 13 8.30 20.86 -19.32
N LYS A 14 9.26 20.19 -18.68
CA LYS A 14 9.04 18.92 -17.99
C LYS A 14 7.97 19.03 -16.89
N ALA A 15 7.95 20.14 -16.15
CA ALA A 15 6.95 20.40 -15.12
C ALA A 15 5.54 20.54 -15.70
N ASN A 16 5.41 21.23 -16.84
CA ASN A 16 4.13 21.41 -17.53
C ASN A 16 3.62 20.09 -18.13
N ASP A 17 4.51 19.33 -18.77
CA ASP A 17 4.18 18.01 -19.34
C ASP A 17 3.69 17.06 -18.24
N ALA A 18 4.44 16.98 -17.13
CA ALA A 18 4.05 16.16 -15.99
C ALA A 18 2.73 16.62 -15.37
N ARG A 19 2.49 17.93 -15.27
CA ARG A 19 1.21 18.47 -14.79
C ARG A 19 0.04 18.06 -15.69
N SER A 20 0.22 18.14 -17.01
CA SER A 20 -0.80 17.72 -17.98
C SER A 20 -1.08 16.22 -17.90
N LEU A 21 -0.06 15.39 -17.76
CA LEU A 21 -0.20 13.92 -17.70
C LEU A 21 -0.85 13.44 -16.40
N VAL A 22 -0.52 14.08 -15.28
CA VAL A 22 -1.03 13.71 -13.95
C VAL A 22 -2.40 14.35 -13.67
N GLY A 23 -2.78 15.40 -14.41
CA GLY A 23 -4.03 16.14 -14.18
C GLY A 23 -3.98 17.02 -12.92
N ALA A 24 -2.79 17.41 -12.48
CA ALA A 24 -2.59 18.18 -11.26
C ALA A 24 -2.87 19.68 -11.48
N SER A 25 -3.37 20.35 -10.45
CA SER A 25 -3.65 21.78 -10.46
C SER A 25 -2.39 22.65 -10.40
N SER A 26 -1.30 22.12 -9.83
CA SER A 26 -0.06 22.86 -9.63
C SER A 26 1.19 21.99 -9.76
N THR A 27 2.35 22.61 -10.00
CA THR A 27 3.64 21.89 -10.00
C THR A 27 3.96 21.32 -8.63
N SER A 28 3.61 22.01 -7.53
CA SER A 28 3.80 21.49 -6.17
C SER A 28 3.02 20.19 -5.95
N GLU A 29 1.79 20.10 -6.45
CA GLU A 29 0.99 18.87 -6.39
C GLU A 29 1.61 17.74 -7.21
N VAL A 30 2.15 18.04 -8.41
CA VAL A 30 2.91 17.03 -9.19
C VAL A 30 4.10 16.50 -8.39
N ILE A 31 4.85 17.38 -7.74
CA ILE A 31 6.02 17.01 -6.93
C ILE A 31 5.59 16.18 -5.72
N ASP A 32 4.53 16.57 -5.01
CA ASP A 32 3.99 15.79 -3.88
C ASP A 32 3.62 14.36 -4.34
N ILE A 33 2.91 14.22 -5.47
CA ILE A 33 2.54 12.90 -6.03
C ILE A 33 3.79 12.11 -6.43
N ALA A 34 4.77 12.76 -7.07
CA ALA A 34 6.00 12.10 -7.51
C ALA A 34 6.82 11.59 -6.32
N LEU A 35 6.95 12.40 -5.26
CA LEU A 35 7.68 12.03 -4.05
C LEU A 35 6.97 10.90 -3.30
N GLU A 36 5.65 10.94 -3.16
CA GLU A 36 4.88 9.87 -2.52
C GLU A 36 5.08 8.54 -3.25
N ARG A 37 5.01 8.57 -4.59
CA ARG A 37 5.25 7.39 -5.43
C ARG A 37 6.68 6.87 -5.30
N LEU A 38 7.68 7.75 -5.30
CA LEU A 38 9.08 7.38 -5.15
C LEU A 38 9.34 6.75 -3.78
N ILE A 39 8.91 7.40 -2.70
CA ILE A 39 9.10 6.90 -1.32
C ILE A 39 8.44 5.54 -1.16
N ARG A 40 7.22 5.36 -1.68
CA ARG A 40 6.53 4.07 -1.61
C ARG A 40 7.26 2.97 -2.38
N ALA A 41 7.78 3.29 -3.58
CA ALA A 41 8.53 2.34 -4.39
C ALA A 41 9.85 1.93 -3.72
N GLU A 42 10.58 2.88 -3.14
CA GLU A 42 11.84 2.63 -2.45
C GLU A 42 11.62 1.81 -1.17
N ARG A 43 10.62 2.16 -0.35
CA ARG A 43 10.25 1.37 0.84
C ARG A 43 9.94 -0.07 0.46
N LYS A 44 9.10 -0.28 -0.55
CA LYS A 44 8.78 -1.62 -1.04
C LYS A 44 10.02 -2.39 -1.50
N SER A 45 10.94 -1.72 -2.20
CA SER A 45 12.18 -2.35 -2.67
C SER A 45 13.09 -2.74 -1.50
N LEU A 46 13.19 -1.88 -0.48
CA LEU A 46 13.95 -2.17 0.74
C LEU A 46 13.32 -3.32 1.54
N ASP A 47 12.00 -3.36 1.66
CA ASP A 47 11.29 -4.44 2.34
C ASP A 47 11.56 -5.78 1.63
N VAL A 48 11.45 -5.82 0.29
CA VAL A 48 11.80 -7.01 -0.50
C VAL A 48 13.26 -7.43 -0.30
N ALA A 49 14.18 -6.47 -0.28
CA ALA A 49 15.59 -6.76 -0.04
C ALA A 49 15.83 -7.33 1.38
N ALA A 50 15.11 -6.81 2.38
CA ALA A 50 15.16 -7.32 3.75
C ALA A 50 14.65 -8.77 3.82
N TYR A 51 13.50 -9.07 3.21
CA TYR A 51 12.96 -10.44 3.14
C TYR A 51 13.89 -11.40 2.39
N ARG A 52 14.56 -10.93 1.34
CA ARG A 52 15.57 -11.76 0.64
C ARG A 52 16.79 -12.05 1.50
N ARG A 53 17.19 -11.09 2.34
CA ARG A 53 18.35 -11.24 3.23
C ARG A 53 18.06 -12.16 4.41
N LEU A 54 16.85 -12.08 4.95
CA LEU A 54 16.39 -12.94 6.03
C LEU A 54 15.14 -13.69 5.54
N PRO A 55 15.32 -14.74 4.73
CA PRO A 55 14.19 -15.54 4.31
C PRO A 55 13.49 -16.14 5.54
N PRO A 56 12.14 -16.20 5.53
CA PRO A 56 11.41 -16.85 6.60
C PRO A 56 11.89 -18.28 6.77
N THR A 57 11.93 -18.73 8.01
CA THR A 57 12.23 -20.10 8.34
C THR A 57 11.05 -20.98 7.92
N LYS A 58 11.32 -22.26 7.67
CA LYS A 58 10.27 -23.23 7.34
C LYS A 58 9.14 -23.26 8.37
N GLN A 59 9.46 -23.06 9.65
CA GLN A 59 8.48 -23.00 10.73
C GLN A 59 7.55 -21.78 10.61
N GLU A 60 8.07 -20.62 10.18
CA GLU A 60 7.28 -19.42 9.94
C GLU A 60 6.39 -19.56 8.69
N ASP A 61 6.91 -20.19 7.64
CA ASP A 61 6.12 -20.52 6.44
C ASP A 61 4.98 -21.50 6.77
N ASP A 62 5.26 -22.54 7.54
CA ASP A 62 4.27 -23.54 7.99
C ASP A 62 3.17 -22.89 8.84
N LEU A 63 3.51 -21.89 9.69
CA LEU A 63 2.54 -21.10 10.46
C LEU A 63 1.70 -20.18 9.56
N ALA A 64 2.29 -19.55 8.55
CA ALA A 64 1.56 -18.69 7.61
C ALA A 64 0.52 -19.49 6.80
N LEU A 65 0.85 -20.73 6.42
CA LEU A 65 -0.06 -21.65 5.75
C LEU A 65 -1.20 -22.12 6.67
N LEU A 66 -0.97 -22.22 7.98
CA LEU A 66 -2.02 -22.58 8.94
C LEU A 66 -3.14 -21.53 9.04
N GLY A 67 -2.82 -20.27 8.72
CA GLY A 67 -3.79 -19.16 8.66
C GLY A 67 -4.58 -19.09 7.36
N ASP A 68 -4.34 -19.99 6.41
CA ASP A 68 -5.12 -20.07 5.17
C ASP A 68 -6.53 -20.59 5.45
N ALA A 69 -7.46 -19.65 5.63
CA ALA A 69 -8.86 -19.94 5.86
C ALA A 69 -9.65 -20.25 4.57
N GLN A 70 -9.01 -20.36 3.39
CA GLN A 70 -9.74 -20.72 2.17
C GLN A 70 -10.35 -22.14 2.23
N ALA A 71 -9.85 -23.00 3.12
CA ALA A 71 -10.40 -24.31 3.39
C ALA A 71 -11.43 -24.34 4.55
N LEU A 72 -11.62 -23.24 5.28
CA LEU A 72 -12.74 -23.10 6.22
C LEU A 72 -14.00 -22.89 5.39
N ALA A 73 -14.69 -23.99 5.11
CA ALA A 73 -16.02 -23.93 4.55
C ALA A 73 -16.93 -23.17 5.54
N ASP A 74 -17.80 -22.30 5.02
CA ASP A 74 -18.84 -21.62 5.79
C ASP A 74 -19.96 -22.63 6.10
N GLU A 75 -19.60 -23.68 6.85
CA GLU A 75 -20.50 -24.75 7.30
C GLU A 75 -21.33 -24.30 8.50
N THR A 76 -21.06 -23.10 9.03
CA THR A 76 -21.81 -22.56 10.15
C THR A 76 -23.01 -21.80 9.62
N ASP A 77 -24.18 -22.42 9.71
CA ASP A 77 -25.45 -21.74 9.46
C ASP A 77 -25.75 -20.75 10.62
N TRP A 78 -25.23 -19.54 10.47
CA TRP A 78 -25.42 -18.45 11.43
C TRP A 78 -26.89 -18.02 11.54
N GLU A 79 -27.67 -18.22 10.48
CA GLU A 79 -29.09 -17.88 10.45
C GLU A 79 -29.88 -18.85 11.33
N SER A 80 -29.58 -20.15 11.29
CA SER A 80 -30.18 -21.14 12.20
C SER A 80 -29.76 -20.94 13.67
N LEU A 81 -28.58 -20.39 13.95
CA LEU A 81 -28.09 -20.22 15.33
C LEU A 81 -28.71 -19.00 16.06
N TYR A 82 -29.20 -18.01 15.32
CA TYR A 82 -29.77 -16.79 15.88
C TYR A 82 -31.25 -16.56 15.53
N ALA A 83 -31.90 -17.54 14.88
CA ALA A 83 -33.32 -17.48 14.51
C ALA A 83 -34.27 -17.17 15.67
N ASP A 84 -33.91 -17.56 16.91
CA ASP A 84 -34.73 -17.35 18.10
C ASP A 84 -34.50 -15.99 18.79
N VAL A 85 -33.58 -15.15 18.30
CA VAL A 85 -33.23 -13.85 18.92
C VAL A 85 -34.00 -12.68 18.30
N GLU A 86 -34.64 -12.88 17.13
CA GLU A 86 -35.53 -11.90 16.48
C GLU A 86 -37.03 -12.20 16.69
N GLY A 87 -37.39 -12.69 17.89
CA GLY A 87 -38.78 -12.88 18.34
C GLY A 87 -39.26 -11.82 19.31
#